data_AF-A0ABD0ZXQ9-F1
#
_entry.id   AF-A0ABD0ZXQ9-F1
#
_cell.length_a   1.000
_cell.length_b   1.000
_cell.length_c   1.000
_cell.angle_alpha   90.00
_cell.angle_beta   90.00
_cell.angle_gamma   90.00
#
_symmetry.space_group_name_H-M   'P 1'
#
loop_
_entity.id
_entity.type
_entity.pdbx_description
1 polymer ?
#
loop_
_entity_poly.entity_id
_entity_poly.type
_entity_poly.pdbx_seq_one_letter_code
_entity_poly.pdbx_strand_id
1 'polypeptide(L)'
;MMKIVPMASSIKPSLTCFSASPRFPVSLLSRNLSRTLHVSQSQLFGLNTHKLLRTSVKCLGVAESGNAAQASTANAQDDLLNWVKNDKRRMLHVVYRVGDLDRTIKFYTECLGMKLLRKRDIPEEKYTNAFLGYGPEDSHFVIELTYNYGVDKYDIGGGFGHFGIAVDDVSKTVELVKAKGGKVTREPGPVKGGKTVIAFIEDPDGYKFELLERGPTPEPLCQVMLRVGDLDRAIKFYEKAFGMELLRTRDNPEYKYTIAMMGYGPEDKFPVLELTYNYGVTEYDKGNAYAQIAIGTDDVYKTAEAIKLFGGKITREPGPLPGINTKITACLDPDGWKSVFVDNIDFFKELE
;
A
#
# COMPACT_ATOMS: atom_id res chain seq x y z
N MET A 1 5.58 66.02 6.88
CA MET A 1 4.87 66.60 8.04
C MET A 1 4.33 65.42 8.86
N MET A 2 5.04 65.03 9.93
CA MET A 2 4.67 65.26 11.35
C MET A 2 3.38 64.51 11.74
N LYS A 3 3.31 63.61 12.73
CA LYS A 3 4.18 63.37 13.90
C LYS A 3 4.02 61.92 14.41
N ILE A 4 5.17 61.35 14.72
CA ILE A 4 5.43 60.26 15.69
C ILE A 4 5.32 60.86 17.11
N VAL A 5 4.97 60.06 18.14
CA VAL A 5 5.69 59.92 19.43
C VAL A 5 5.03 58.84 20.34
N PRO A 6 5.82 58.14 21.20
CA PRO A 6 5.57 56.82 21.78
C PRO A 6 5.52 56.82 23.33
N MET A 7 5.43 55.65 23.99
CA MET A 7 5.96 55.35 25.36
C MET A 7 6.06 53.82 25.55
N ALA A 8 7.26 53.23 25.69
CA ALA A 8 8.06 52.97 26.92
C ALA A 8 7.50 51.78 27.76
N SER A 9 8.12 50.60 27.85
CA SER A 9 9.42 50.17 28.44
C SER A 9 9.51 50.28 29.97
N SER A 10 9.64 49.13 30.66
CA SER A 10 10.31 48.88 31.97
C SER A 10 10.26 47.35 32.21
N ILE A 11 11.27 46.53 31.91
CA ILE A 11 12.51 46.18 32.65
C ILE A 11 12.29 45.58 34.07
N LYS A 12 12.90 44.38 34.24
CA LYS A 12 12.96 43.40 35.36
C LYS A 12 13.51 43.94 36.71
N PRO A 13 13.42 43.18 37.82
CA PRO A 13 14.43 42.14 38.21
C PRO A 13 13.81 40.82 38.74
N SER A 14 14.27 39.64 38.31
CA SER A 14 15.21 38.70 39.00
C SER A 14 14.90 38.35 40.47
N LEU A 15 14.72 37.06 40.78
CA LEU A 15 15.35 36.39 41.93
C LEU A 15 15.29 34.86 41.78
N THR A 16 16.48 34.28 41.89
CA THR A 16 16.86 32.86 42.03
C THR A 16 16.79 32.41 43.50
N CYS A 17 16.46 31.13 43.75
CA CYS A 17 17.01 30.26 44.83
C CYS A 17 16.38 28.86 44.66
N PHE A 18 17.12 27.78 44.34
CA PHE A 18 17.95 26.92 45.21
C PHE A 18 17.19 26.16 46.32
N SER A 19 17.04 24.84 46.14
CA SER A 19 17.32 23.78 47.13
C SER A 19 17.00 22.41 46.49
N ALA A 20 17.98 21.58 46.13
CA ALA A 20 18.68 20.61 46.99
C ALA A 20 17.95 19.26 47.10
N SER A 21 18.64 18.22 46.62
CA SER A 21 18.30 16.80 46.65
C SER A 21 18.35 16.21 48.07
N PRO A 22 17.97 14.92 48.22
CA PRO A 22 18.97 14.00 48.75
C PRO A 22 19.09 12.69 47.94
N ARG A 23 20.35 12.20 47.90
CA ARG A 23 20.78 10.87 47.45
C ARG A 23 20.66 9.85 48.59
N PHE A 24 20.66 8.56 48.19
CA PHE A 24 21.43 7.41 48.72
C PHE A 24 20.57 6.13 48.85
N PRO A 25 21.14 4.90 48.82
CA PRO A 25 22.46 4.48 48.34
C PRO A 25 22.44 3.27 47.37
N VAL A 26 23.65 2.98 46.89
CA VAL A 26 24.12 1.85 46.08
C VAL A 26 24.15 0.54 46.88
N SER A 27 23.92 -0.60 46.22
CA SER A 27 24.38 -1.92 46.65
C SER A 27 24.96 -2.67 45.45
N LEU A 28 26.28 -2.90 45.48
CA LEU A 28 26.98 -3.89 44.68
C LEU A 28 26.77 -5.28 45.30
N LEU A 29 26.59 -6.30 44.46
CA LEU A 29 27.01 -7.66 44.77
C LEU A 29 27.66 -8.29 43.54
N SER A 30 28.98 -8.37 43.61
CA SER A 30 29.82 -9.25 42.82
C SER A 30 29.73 -10.68 43.34
N ARG A 31 29.67 -11.68 42.46
CA ARG A 31 30.39 -12.95 42.65
C ARG A 31 30.66 -13.62 41.29
N ASN A 32 31.94 -13.71 40.98
CA ASN A 32 32.51 -14.60 39.98
C ASN A 32 32.25 -16.07 40.37
N LEU A 33 32.02 -16.93 39.39
CA LEU A 33 32.81 -18.16 39.27
C LEU A 33 32.78 -18.70 37.83
N SER A 34 33.97 -19.03 37.41
CA SER A 34 34.45 -19.53 36.13
C SER A 34 34.01 -20.97 35.85
N ARG A 35 33.85 -21.31 34.57
CA ARG A 35 34.50 -22.48 33.95
C ARG A 35 34.44 -22.42 32.42
N THR A 36 35.63 -22.35 31.84
CA THR A 36 36.03 -22.78 30.50
C THR A 36 35.70 -24.26 30.26
N LEU A 37 35.43 -24.64 29.01
CA LEU A 37 36.23 -25.62 28.23
C LEU A 37 35.67 -25.87 26.81
N HIS A 38 36.60 -25.79 25.85
CA HIS A 38 36.77 -26.54 24.60
C HIS A 38 35.77 -26.53 23.43
N VAL A 39 36.17 -25.77 22.40
CA VAL A 39 36.52 -26.17 21.03
C VAL A 39 36.38 -27.66 20.67
N SER A 40 35.73 -27.97 19.54
CA SER A 40 36.26 -28.92 18.56
C SER A 40 35.77 -28.55 17.14
N GLN A 41 36.69 -28.69 16.20
CA GLN A 41 36.63 -28.34 14.78
C GLN A 41 36.98 -29.62 14.01
N SER A 42 36.17 -30.02 13.03
CA SER A 42 36.56 -30.89 11.90
C SER A 42 35.47 -30.76 10.82
N GLN A 43 35.72 -30.15 9.66
CA GLN A 43 36.48 -30.61 8.49
C GLN A 43 35.87 -31.79 7.69
N LEU A 44 35.53 -31.43 6.45
CA LEU A 44 35.88 -32.06 5.16
C LEU A 44 35.01 -33.16 4.53
N PHE A 45 34.65 -32.86 3.25
CA PHE A 45 34.36 -33.71 2.07
C PHE A 45 33.30 -34.81 2.21
N GLY A 46 32.49 -35.17 1.22
CA GLY A 46 32.53 -35.00 -0.23
C GLY A 46 31.78 -36.21 -0.83
N LEU A 47 30.91 -35.95 -1.80
CA LEU A 47 30.32 -36.84 -2.81
C LEU A 47 30.54 -38.37 -2.68
N ASN A 48 29.45 -39.15 -2.73
CA ASN A 48 29.17 -39.95 -3.93
C ASN A 48 27.80 -40.66 -3.93
N THR A 49 27.28 -40.73 -5.14
CA THR A 49 26.13 -41.46 -5.65
C THR A 49 26.24 -42.97 -5.48
N HIS A 50 25.14 -43.66 -5.16
CA HIS A 50 24.91 -45.02 -5.61
C HIS A 50 23.45 -45.26 -5.98
N LYS A 51 23.26 -45.66 -7.24
CA LYS A 51 22.06 -46.23 -7.83
C LYS A 51 22.20 -47.74 -7.71
N LEU A 52 21.23 -48.44 -7.10
CA LEU A 52 21.14 -49.89 -7.24
C LEU A 52 19.68 -50.39 -7.19
N LEU A 53 19.46 -51.38 -8.04
CA LEU A 53 18.22 -51.91 -8.58
C LEU A 53 17.33 -52.68 -7.58
N ARG A 54 16.03 -52.58 -7.87
CA ARG A 54 14.95 -53.60 -7.82
C ARG A 54 15.11 -54.79 -6.86
N THR A 55 14.14 -54.90 -5.96
CA THR A 55 13.52 -56.17 -5.59
C THR A 55 12.01 -56.01 -5.54
N SER A 56 11.32 -56.85 -6.32
CA SER A 56 9.87 -56.98 -6.37
C SER A 56 9.37 -57.69 -5.12
N VAL A 57 8.58 -57.00 -4.30
CA VAL A 57 7.73 -57.65 -3.29
C VAL A 57 6.27 -57.40 -3.68
N LYS A 58 5.58 -58.48 -4.04
CA LYS A 58 4.12 -58.53 -4.10
C LYS A 58 3.60 -58.33 -2.67
N CYS A 59 3.11 -57.15 -2.36
CA CYS A 59 2.21 -56.95 -1.23
C CYS A 59 0.77 -56.94 -1.74
N LEU A 60 -0.04 -57.79 -1.11
CA LEU A 60 -1.47 -57.89 -1.31
C LEU A 60 -2.13 -56.52 -1.12
N GLY A 61 -3.12 -56.24 -1.97
CA GLY A 61 -3.89 -55.01 -1.94
C GLY A 61 -4.52 -54.78 -0.56
N VAL A 62 -4.04 -53.74 0.11
CA VAL A 62 -4.81 -53.04 1.13
C VAL A 62 -5.59 -51.98 0.37
N ALA A 63 -6.92 -52.06 0.42
CA ALA A 63 -7.79 -51.05 -0.15
C ALA A 63 -7.42 -49.68 0.43
N GLU A 64 -7.04 -48.75 -0.44
CA GLU A 64 -6.87 -47.33 -0.10
C GLU A 64 -8.20 -46.80 0.43
N SER A 65 -8.29 -46.64 1.74
CA SER A 65 -9.37 -45.91 2.42
C SER A 65 -8.91 -44.49 2.76
N GLY A 66 -8.30 -43.82 1.77
CA GLY A 66 -7.92 -42.41 1.89
C GLY A 66 -7.96 -41.77 0.53
N ASN A 67 -9.06 -41.08 0.18
CA ASN A 67 -9.06 -40.08 -0.90
C ASN A 67 -10.33 -39.24 -1.08
N ALA A 68 -11.45 -39.51 -0.39
CA ALA A 68 -12.67 -38.71 -0.61
C ALA A 68 -12.56 -37.27 -0.05
N ALA A 69 -12.00 -37.10 1.15
CA ALA A 69 -11.88 -35.78 1.79
C ALA A 69 -10.87 -34.85 1.08
N GLN A 70 -9.72 -35.38 0.66
CA GLN A 70 -8.69 -34.62 -0.06
C GLN A 70 -9.12 -34.26 -1.49
N ALA A 71 -9.81 -35.16 -2.20
CA ALA A 71 -10.39 -34.85 -3.51
C ALA A 71 -11.49 -33.78 -3.42
N SER A 72 -12.32 -33.81 -2.38
CA SER A 72 -13.39 -32.82 -2.17
C SER A 72 -12.86 -31.41 -1.85
N THR A 73 -11.74 -31.31 -1.13
CA THR A 73 -11.09 -30.02 -0.81
C THR A 73 -10.32 -29.45 -2.01
N ALA A 74 -9.69 -30.30 -2.81
CA ALA A 74 -9.05 -29.88 -4.06
C ALA A 74 -10.07 -29.28 -5.04
N ASN A 75 -11.22 -29.93 -5.23
CA ASN A 75 -12.28 -29.42 -6.10
C ASN A 75 -12.83 -28.07 -5.60
N ALA A 76 -13.04 -27.90 -4.29
CA ALA A 76 -13.53 -26.65 -3.72
C ALA A 76 -12.53 -25.49 -3.88
N GLN A 77 -11.22 -25.78 -3.77
CA GLN A 77 -10.18 -24.79 -4.01
C GLN A 77 -10.09 -24.38 -5.49
N ASP A 78 -10.22 -25.34 -6.41
CA ASP A 78 -10.24 -25.07 -7.85
C ASP A 78 -11.47 -24.25 -8.25
N ASP A 79 -12.65 -24.58 -7.71
CA ASP A 79 -13.88 -23.83 -7.91
C ASP A 79 -13.76 -22.38 -7.40
N LEU A 80 -13.16 -22.18 -6.22
CA LEU A 80 -12.94 -20.86 -5.66
C LEU A 80 -11.93 -20.05 -6.49
N LEU A 81 -10.83 -20.68 -6.93
CA LEU A 81 -9.84 -20.02 -7.79
C LEU A 81 -10.45 -19.64 -9.14
N ASN A 82 -11.29 -20.51 -9.71
CA ASN A 82 -12.05 -20.22 -10.92
C ASN A 82 -13.02 -19.06 -10.70
N TRP A 83 -13.70 -19.00 -9.55
CA TRP A 83 -14.56 -17.88 -9.21
C TRP A 83 -13.76 -16.57 -9.10
N VAL A 84 -12.64 -16.55 -8.38
CA VAL A 84 -11.79 -15.36 -8.21
C VAL A 84 -11.36 -14.78 -9.55
N LYS A 85 -11.00 -15.64 -10.52
CA LYS A 85 -10.60 -15.23 -11.88
C LYS A 85 -11.74 -14.66 -12.73
N ASN A 86 -12.98 -15.05 -12.46
CA ASN A 86 -14.15 -14.68 -13.27
C ASN A 86 -15.03 -13.61 -12.59
N ASP A 87 -14.77 -13.28 -11.33
CA ASP A 87 -15.48 -12.24 -10.61
C ASP A 87 -15.20 -10.86 -11.23
N LYS A 88 -16.20 -9.98 -11.21
CA LYS A 88 -16.11 -8.64 -11.79
C LYS A 88 -15.45 -7.69 -10.81
N ARG A 89 -14.11 -7.70 -10.80
CA ARG A 89 -13.31 -6.81 -9.96
C ARG A 89 -13.07 -5.46 -10.61
N ARG A 90 -12.99 -4.41 -9.79
CA ARG A 90 -12.59 -3.06 -10.22
C ARG A 90 -11.89 -2.34 -9.09
N MET A 91 -10.74 -1.69 -9.34
CA MET A 91 -10.17 -0.77 -8.37
C MET A 91 -11.07 0.47 -8.29
N LEU A 92 -11.57 0.79 -7.09
CA LEU A 92 -12.56 1.85 -6.89
C LEU A 92 -11.89 3.15 -6.50
N HIS A 93 -11.14 3.11 -5.40
CA HIS A 93 -10.41 4.26 -4.90
C HIS A 93 -9.23 3.86 -4.02
N VAL A 94 -8.29 4.78 -3.85
CA VAL A 94 -7.27 4.69 -2.81
C VAL A 94 -7.59 5.66 -1.68
N VAL A 95 -7.49 5.17 -0.45
CA VAL A 95 -7.78 5.94 0.76
C VAL A 95 -6.48 6.31 1.46
N TYR A 96 -6.29 7.59 1.77
CA TYR A 96 -5.17 8.05 2.58
C TYR A 96 -5.49 9.36 3.30
N ARG A 97 -4.68 9.66 4.31
CA ARG A 97 -4.94 10.74 5.26
C ARG A 97 -4.16 12.00 4.92
N VAL A 98 -4.77 13.16 5.14
CA VAL A 98 -4.17 14.48 4.87
C VAL A 98 -4.28 15.38 6.09
N GLY A 99 -3.28 16.23 6.29
CA GLY A 99 -3.23 17.18 7.40
C GLY A 99 -4.05 18.44 7.19
N ASP A 100 -4.31 18.81 5.93
CA ASP A 100 -5.13 19.95 5.54
C ASP A 100 -5.92 19.62 4.27
N LEU A 101 -7.23 19.35 4.44
CA LEU A 101 -8.08 18.88 3.36
C LEU A 101 -8.22 19.90 2.23
N ASP A 102 -8.42 21.17 2.55
CA ASP A 102 -8.69 22.20 1.55
C ASP A 102 -7.40 22.56 0.78
N ARG A 103 -6.24 22.53 1.46
CA ARG A 103 -4.93 22.67 0.80
C ARG A 103 -4.68 21.55 -0.20
N THR A 104 -5.00 20.30 0.16
CA THR A 104 -4.79 19.16 -0.73
C THR A 104 -5.79 19.14 -1.88
N ILE A 105 -7.08 19.44 -1.64
CA ILE A 105 -8.08 19.63 -2.71
C ILE A 105 -7.61 20.70 -3.70
N LYS A 106 -7.15 21.86 -3.21
CA LYS A 106 -6.65 22.94 -4.05
C LYS A 106 -5.44 22.50 -4.87
N PHE A 107 -4.50 21.78 -4.26
CA PHE A 107 -3.32 21.28 -4.97
C PHE A 107 -3.72 20.30 -6.10
N TYR A 108 -4.59 19.33 -5.83
CA TYR A 108 -4.99 18.35 -6.85
C TYR A 108 -5.83 18.97 -7.98
N THR A 109 -6.71 19.92 -7.65
CA THR A 109 -7.52 20.60 -8.66
C THR A 109 -6.70 21.58 -9.50
N GLU A 110 -5.86 22.41 -8.88
CA GLU A 110 -5.11 23.45 -9.61
C GLU A 110 -3.82 22.96 -10.26
N CYS A 111 -3.15 21.94 -9.71
CA CYS A 111 -1.87 21.46 -10.22
C CYS A 111 -1.99 20.17 -11.04
N LEU A 112 -2.92 19.28 -10.66
CA LEU A 112 -3.06 17.95 -11.28
C LEU A 112 -4.30 17.85 -12.17
N GLY A 113 -5.18 18.86 -12.19
CA GLY A 113 -6.37 18.89 -13.03
C GLY A 113 -7.46 17.90 -12.61
N MET A 114 -7.40 17.37 -11.38
CA MET A 114 -8.47 16.53 -10.83
C MET A 114 -9.72 17.37 -10.55
N LYS A 115 -10.87 16.70 -10.46
CA LYS A 115 -12.14 17.29 -10.03
C LYS A 115 -12.45 16.83 -8.62
N LEU A 116 -12.94 17.74 -7.78
CA LEU A 116 -13.64 17.35 -6.55
C LEU A 116 -14.99 16.75 -6.94
N LEU A 117 -15.16 15.46 -6.70
CA LEU A 117 -16.35 14.71 -7.07
C LEU A 117 -17.40 14.77 -5.96
N ARG A 118 -16.96 14.58 -4.72
CA ARG A 118 -17.82 14.56 -3.53
C ARG A 118 -17.02 14.94 -2.30
N LYS A 119 -17.67 15.59 -1.33
CA LYS A 119 -17.10 15.88 -0.01
C LYS A 119 -18.16 15.51 1.03
N ARG A 120 -17.78 14.73 2.04
CA ARG A 120 -18.68 14.27 3.09
C ARG A 120 -18.05 14.57 4.44
N ASP A 121 -18.78 15.28 5.29
CA ASP A 121 -18.34 15.55 6.65
C ASP A 121 -19.06 14.60 7.61
N ILE A 122 -18.32 14.01 8.56
CA ILE A 122 -18.83 13.05 9.55
C ILE A 122 -18.43 13.55 10.95
N PRO A 123 -19.06 14.62 11.47
CA PRO A 123 -18.67 15.24 12.74
C PRO A 123 -18.72 14.28 13.94
N GLU A 124 -19.64 13.33 13.93
CA GLU A 124 -19.83 12.30 14.95
C GLU A 124 -18.61 11.37 15.10
N GLU A 125 -17.90 11.12 14.00
CA GLU A 125 -16.66 10.33 13.96
C GLU A 125 -15.40 11.22 13.81
N LYS A 126 -15.58 12.54 13.76
CA LYS A 126 -14.52 13.57 13.70
C LYS A 126 -13.59 13.46 12.48
N TYR A 127 -14.15 13.19 11.31
CA TYR A 127 -13.41 13.31 10.06
C TYR A 127 -14.26 13.84 8.91
N THR A 128 -13.58 14.32 7.87
CA THR A 128 -14.17 14.70 6.58
C THR A 128 -13.49 13.89 5.49
N ASN A 129 -14.27 13.33 4.56
CA ASN A 129 -13.78 12.76 3.32
C ASN A 129 -13.91 13.73 2.14
N ALA A 130 -12.98 13.65 1.19
CA ALA A 130 -13.13 14.23 -0.14
C ALA A 130 -12.70 13.23 -1.21
N PHE A 131 -13.51 13.10 -2.26
CA PHE A 131 -13.28 12.20 -3.39
C PHE A 131 -12.84 13.02 -4.59
N LEU A 132 -11.67 12.71 -5.15
CA LEU A 132 -11.08 13.44 -6.28
C LEU A 132 -10.60 12.49 -7.37
N GLY A 133 -10.81 12.85 -8.62
CA GLY A 133 -10.36 12.05 -9.75
C GLY A 133 -10.57 12.76 -11.09
N TYR A 134 -10.39 12.01 -12.18
CA TYR A 134 -10.52 12.55 -13.54
C TYR A 134 -11.92 12.33 -14.16
N GLY A 135 -12.74 11.52 -13.52
CA GLY A 135 -14.13 11.26 -13.90
C GLY A 135 -14.96 10.72 -12.74
N PRO A 136 -16.23 10.35 -12.99
CA PRO A 136 -17.14 9.88 -11.95
C PRO A 136 -16.70 8.54 -11.32
N GLU A 137 -17.01 8.35 -10.03
CA GLU A 137 -16.57 7.21 -9.20
C GLU A 137 -17.13 5.85 -9.70
N ASP A 138 -18.20 5.88 -10.49
CA ASP A 138 -18.86 4.72 -11.08
C ASP A 138 -18.00 4.03 -12.17
N SER A 139 -17.06 4.77 -12.76
CA SER A 139 -16.30 4.38 -13.95
C SER A 139 -14.81 4.68 -13.87
N HIS A 140 -14.37 5.50 -12.91
CA HIS A 140 -12.97 5.88 -12.72
C HIS A 140 -12.43 5.43 -11.37
N PHE A 141 -11.11 5.25 -11.32
CA PHE A 141 -10.37 5.14 -10.08
C PHE A 141 -10.15 6.52 -9.48
N VAL A 142 -10.46 6.68 -8.20
CA VAL A 142 -10.42 7.99 -7.53
C VAL A 142 -9.59 7.95 -6.25
N ILE A 143 -9.28 9.13 -5.73
CA ILE A 143 -8.65 9.32 -4.43
C ILE A 143 -9.74 9.64 -3.43
N GLU A 144 -9.78 8.89 -2.33
CA GLU A 144 -10.50 9.27 -1.12
C GLU A 144 -9.51 9.85 -0.10
N LEU A 145 -9.60 11.15 0.12
CA LEU A 145 -8.88 11.83 1.20
C LEU A 145 -9.65 11.67 2.50
N THR A 146 -8.94 11.43 3.60
CA THR A 146 -9.50 11.47 4.96
C THR A 146 -8.76 12.52 5.79
N TYR A 147 -9.48 13.55 6.20
CA TYR A 147 -9.01 14.52 7.17
C TYR A 147 -9.60 14.21 8.55
N ASN A 148 -8.77 13.83 9.51
CA ASN A 148 -9.20 13.66 10.91
C ASN A 148 -9.04 14.99 11.65
N TYR A 149 -10.06 15.42 12.39
CA TYR A 149 -10.09 16.74 12.99
C TYR A 149 -8.92 16.98 13.93
N GLY A 150 -8.18 18.07 13.69
CA GLY A 150 -7.04 18.47 14.51
C GLY A 150 -5.78 17.62 14.33
N VAL A 151 -5.76 16.68 13.37
CA VAL A 151 -4.55 15.93 13.01
C VAL A 151 -3.97 16.53 11.73
N ASP A 152 -2.81 17.19 11.86
CA ASP A 152 -2.20 18.03 10.83
C ASP A 152 -1.02 17.38 10.10
N LYS A 153 -0.64 16.16 10.48
CA LYS A 153 0.47 15.40 9.87
C LYS A 153 0.33 13.91 10.07
N TYR A 154 0.85 13.15 9.13
CA TYR A 154 0.93 11.70 9.17
C TYR A 154 2.34 11.24 8.79
N ASP A 155 2.68 10.03 9.20
CA ASP A 155 3.89 9.35 8.77
C ASP A 155 3.57 8.50 7.52
N ILE A 156 4.20 8.82 6.39
CA ILE A 156 4.01 8.07 5.14
C ILE A 156 4.65 6.67 5.24
N GLY A 157 5.67 6.52 6.08
CA GLY A 157 6.45 5.29 6.18
C GLY A 157 7.36 5.04 4.98
N GLY A 158 8.12 3.94 5.05
CA GLY A 158 9.05 3.52 4.00
C GLY A 158 8.45 2.62 2.94
N GLY A 159 7.25 2.09 3.16
CA GLY A 159 6.61 1.11 2.30
C GLY A 159 5.83 1.73 1.14
N PHE A 160 5.19 2.88 1.37
CA PHE A 160 4.42 3.54 0.33
C PHE A 160 5.38 4.10 -0.74
N GLY A 161 5.07 3.83 -2.01
CA GLY A 161 5.88 4.25 -3.14
C GLY A 161 5.47 5.62 -3.64
N HIS A 162 4.38 5.64 -4.41
CA HIS A 162 3.81 6.81 -5.06
C HIS A 162 2.43 6.48 -5.64
N PHE A 163 1.73 7.51 -6.07
CA PHE A 163 0.64 7.39 -7.05
C PHE A 163 1.18 7.71 -8.44
N GLY A 164 0.63 7.11 -9.49
CA GLY A 164 0.99 7.43 -10.88
C GLY A 164 -0.14 8.18 -11.57
N ILE A 165 0.23 9.26 -12.28
CA ILE A 165 -0.68 10.04 -13.12
C ILE A 165 -0.13 10.09 -14.54
N ALA A 166 -0.88 9.54 -15.49
CA ALA A 166 -0.62 9.73 -16.91
C ALA A 166 -1.03 11.14 -17.34
N VAL A 167 -0.12 11.86 -18.00
CA VAL A 167 -0.34 13.21 -18.54
C VAL A 167 0.20 13.30 -19.96
N ASP A 168 -0.42 14.16 -20.78
CA ASP A 168 0.01 14.33 -22.18
C ASP A 168 1.37 15.04 -22.29
N ASP A 169 1.70 15.91 -21.33
CA ASP A 169 2.93 16.70 -21.30
C ASP A 169 3.42 16.85 -19.86
N VAL A 170 4.44 16.06 -19.51
CA VAL A 170 5.00 16.05 -18.16
C VAL A 170 5.69 17.37 -17.84
N SER A 171 6.34 17.97 -18.84
CA SER A 171 7.08 19.23 -18.66
C SER A 171 6.14 20.37 -18.28
N LYS A 172 5.04 20.53 -19.03
CA LYS A 172 4.00 21.52 -18.70
C LYS A 172 3.37 21.31 -17.34
N THR A 173 3.08 20.05 -16.98
CA THR A 173 2.50 19.72 -15.68
C THR A 173 3.46 20.09 -14.54
N VAL A 174 4.75 19.78 -14.70
CA VAL A 174 5.80 20.18 -13.73
C VAL A 174 5.95 21.69 -13.61
N GLU A 175 5.92 22.43 -14.73
CA GLU A 175 5.96 23.89 -14.71
C GLU A 175 4.76 24.49 -13.95
N LEU A 176 3.56 23.95 -14.16
CA LEU A 176 2.36 24.35 -13.42
C LEU A 176 2.50 24.07 -11.92
N VAL A 177 2.95 22.87 -11.55
CA VAL A 177 3.21 22.49 -10.15
C VAL A 177 4.20 23.46 -9.51
N LYS A 178 5.31 23.79 -10.18
CA LYS A 178 6.30 24.78 -9.69
C LYS A 178 5.69 26.17 -9.53
N ALA A 179 4.93 26.63 -10.52
CA ALA A 179 4.29 27.95 -10.49
C ALA A 179 3.27 28.09 -9.35
N LYS A 180 2.68 26.96 -8.92
CA LYS A 180 1.74 26.88 -7.79
C LYS A 180 2.43 26.57 -6.45
N GLY A 181 3.77 26.55 -6.40
CA GLY A 181 4.55 26.32 -5.19
C GLY A 181 4.63 24.85 -4.75
N GLY A 182 4.27 23.92 -5.63
CA GLY A 182 4.45 22.49 -5.42
C GLY A 182 5.91 22.06 -5.52
N LYS A 183 6.24 20.93 -4.89
CA LYS A 183 7.60 20.42 -4.82
C LYS A 183 7.86 19.40 -5.93
N VAL A 184 8.93 19.59 -6.68
CA VAL A 184 9.40 18.66 -7.71
C VAL A 184 10.63 17.95 -7.17
N THR A 185 10.58 16.62 -7.10
CA THR A 185 11.65 15.77 -6.55
C THR A 185 12.45 15.05 -7.61
N ARG A 186 11.92 14.97 -8.83
CA ARG A 186 12.65 14.54 -10.03
C ARG A 186 12.11 15.32 -11.23
N GLU A 187 12.99 16.06 -11.88
CA GLU A 187 12.64 16.82 -13.09
C GLU A 187 12.21 15.88 -14.25
N PRO A 188 11.42 16.40 -15.21
CA PRO A 188 11.05 15.67 -16.42
C PRO A 188 12.26 15.11 -17.13
N GLY A 189 12.20 13.81 -17.43
CA GLY A 189 13.22 13.14 -18.21
C GLY A 189 12.93 11.65 -18.38
N PRO A 190 13.59 11.00 -19.34
CA PRO A 190 13.38 9.58 -19.57
C PRO A 190 13.65 8.77 -18.30
N VAL A 191 12.80 7.77 -18.05
CA VAL A 191 13.06 6.76 -17.02
C VAL A 191 14.42 6.11 -17.29
N LYS A 192 15.16 5.79 -16.23
CA LYS A 192 16.47 5.14 -16.38
C LYS A 192 16.33 3.83 -17.14
N GLY A 193 17.08 3.70 -18.24
CA GLY A 193 17.01 2.53 -19.12
C GLY A 193 15.72 2.42 -19.94
N GLY A 194 14.97 3.51 -20.14
CA GLY A 194 13.76 3.54 -20.99
C GLY A 194 13.60 4.84 -21.75
N LYS A 195 12.51 4.96 -22.50
CA LYS A 195 12.19 6.16 -23.31
C LYS A 195 11.04 6.99 -22.75
N THR A 196 10.22 6.42 -21.87
CA THR A 196 9.08 7.11 -21.25
C THR A 196 9.59 8.29 -20.43
N VAL A 197 9.10 9.49 -20.74
CA VAL A 197 9.38 10.69 -19.95
C VAL A 197 8.55 10.61 -18.68
N ILE A 198 9.21 10.79 -17.55
CA ILE A 198 8.57 10.79 -16.23
C ILE A 198 9.11 11.95 -15.38
N ALA A 199 8.35 12.41 -14.40
CA ALA A 199 8.79 13.31 -13.35
C ALA A 199 8.23 12.83 -12.00
N PHE A 200 8.81 13.31 -10.89
CA PHE A 200 8.21 13.12 -9.57
C PHE A 200 7.95 14.46 -8.91
N ILE A 201 6.77 14.56 -8.31
CA ILE A 201 6.36 15.68 -7.46
C ILE A 201 5.96 15.15 -6.08
N GLU A 202 5.94 16.04 -5.11
CA GLU A 202 5.35 15.80 -3.79
C GLU A 202 4.16 16.72 -3.58
N ASP A 203 3.11 16.17 -3.01
CA ASP A 203 1.94 16.92 -2.59
C ASP A 203 2.15 17.64 -1.23
N PRO A 204 1.15 18.36 -0.71
CA PRO A 204 1.27 19.10 0.55
C PRO A 204 1.70 18.28 1.77
N ASP A 205 1.34 16.99 1.82
CA ASP A 205 1.62 16.06 2.91
C ASP A 205 2.89 15.23 2.66
N GLY A 206 3.47 15.31 1.46
CA GLY A 206 4.70 14.62 1.06
C GLY A 206 4.48 13.33 0.28
N TYR A 207 3.23 13.00 -0.09
CA TYR A 207 2.96 11.88 -0.97
C TYR A 207 3.58 12.13 -2.33
N LYS A 208 4.27 11.12 -2.84
CA LYS A 208 4.91 11.18 -4.16
C LYS A 208 3.90 10.87 -5.24
N PHE A 209 3.92 11.67 -6.29
CA PHE A 209 3.22 11.41 -7.54
C PHE A 209 4.25 11.27 -8.66
N GLU A 210 4.25 10.13 -9.33
CA GLU A 210 4.92 9.96 -10.61
C GLU A 210 4.02 10.54 -11.71
N LEU A 211 4.57 11.45 -12.51
CA LEU A 211 3.91 11.95 -13.72
C LEU A 211 4.48 11.17 -14.89
N LEU A 212 3.62 10.50 -15.67
CA LEU A 212 3.99 9.64 -16.78
C LEU A 212 3.53 10.25 -18.10
N GLU A 213 4.47 10.58 -18.99
CA GLU A 213 4.11 11.11 -20.31
C GLU A 213 3.58 9.97 -21.18
N ARG A 214 2.28 10.01 -21.44
CA ARG A 214 1.56 9.03 -22.26
C ARG A 214 0.51 9.78 -23.07
N GLY A 215 0.08 9.19 -24.20
CA GLY A 215 -1.06 9.72 -24.92
C GLY A 215 -2.36 9.63 -24.10
N PRO A 216 -3.46 10.19 -24.60
CA PRO A 216 -4.74 10.19 -23.90
C PRO A 216 -5.13 8.79 -23.41
N THR A 217 -5.47 8.68 -22.13
CA THR A 217 -5.92 7.44 -21.49
C THR A 217 -7.30 7.64 -20.88
N PRO A 218 -8.17 6.60 -20.85
CA PRO A 218 -9.41 6.66 -20.10
C PRO A 218 -9.20 6.77 -18.59
N GLU A 219 -8.02 6.40 -18.07
CA GLU A 219 -7.75 6.42 -16.64
C GLU A 219 -6.41 7.13 -16.34
N PRO A 220 -6.41 8.47 -16.17
CA PRO A 220 -5.19 9.20 -15.89
C PRO A 220 -4.60 8.87 -14.51
N LEU A 221 -5.40 8.57 -13.49
CA LEU A 221 -4.90 8.09 -12.19
C LEU A 221 -4.59 6.58 -12.31
N CYS A 222 -3.41 6.27 -12.83
CA CYS A 222 -3.14 4.95 -13.39
C CYS A 222 -2.38 3.99 -12.46
N GLN A 223 -1.78 4.44 -11.35
CA GLN A 223 -0.98 3.56 -10.49
C GLN A 223 -1.12 3.87 -9.00
N VAL A 224 -1.06 2.80 -8.20
CA VAL A 224 -0.64 2.86 -6.79
C VAL A 224 0.58 1.97 -6.64
N MET A 225 1.70 2.52 -6.17
CA MET A 225 2.94 1.76 -5.99
C MET A 225 3.19 1.46 -4.52
N LEU A 226 3.35 0.17 -4.21
CA LEU A 226 3.66 -0.33 -2.87
C LEU A 226 4.94 -1.17 -2.89
N ARG A 227 5.80 -0.98 -1.89
CA ARG A 227 6.98 -1.84 -1.73
C ARG A 227 6.62 -3.14 -1.02
N VAL A 228 7.25 -4.22 -1.46
CA VAL A 228 7.07 -5.58 -0.93
C VAL A 228 8.43 -6.23 -0.66
N GLY A 229 8.47 -7.11 0.33
CA GLY A 229 9.68 -7.83 0.74
C GLY A 229 10.01 -9.05 -0.11
N ASP A 230 9.02 -9.60 -0.83
CA ASP A 230 9.16 -10.76 -1.72
C ASP A 230 8.18 -10.60 -2.89
N LEU A 231 8.72 -10.31 -4.08
CA LEU A 231 7.90 -10.01 -5.26
C LEU A 231 7.14 -11.24 -5.75
N ASP A 232 7.76 -12.42 -5.75
CA ASP A 232 7.12 -13.65 -6.24
C ASP A 232 5.97 -14.08 -5.33
N ARG A 233 6.14 -13.94 -4.02
CA ARG A 233 5.07 -14.16 -3.04
C ARG A 233 3.93 -13.17 -3.25
N ALA A 234 4.25 -11.89 -3.42
CA ALA A 234 3.25 -10.85 -3.61
C ALA A 234 2.45 -11.08 -4.91
N ILE A 235 3.11 -11.31 -6.05
CA ILE A 235 2.46 -11.63 -7.33
C ILE A 235 1.49 -12.80 -7.15
N LYS A 236 1.95 -13.93 -6.60
CA LYS A 236 1.10 -15.12 -6.38
C LYS A 236 -0.09 -14.83 -5.48
N PHE A 237 0.08 -13.98 -4.47
CA PHE A 237 -1.02 -13.55 -3.60
C PHE A 237 -2.06 -12.76 -4.39
N TYR A 238 -1.66 -11.70 -5.10
CA TYR A 238 -2.59 -10.85 -5.85
C TYR A 238 -3.28 -11.61 -7.00
N GLU A 239 -2.59 -12.56 -7.65
CA GLU A 239 -3.20 -13.44 -8.64
C GLU A 239 -4.28 -14.34 -8.03
N LYS A 240 -3.98 -15.03 -6.92
CA LYS A 240 -4.86 -16.07 -6.39
C LYS A 240 -5.95 -15.55 -5.45
N ALA A 241 -5.63 -14.54 -4.65
CA ALA A 241 -6.56 -13.98 -3.67
C ALA A 241 -7.41 -12.85 -4.26
N PHE A 242 -6.82 -12.02 -5.13
CA PHE A 242 -7.46 -10.81 -5.64
C PHE A 242 -7.92 -10.96 -7.09
N GLY A 243 -7.49 -12.02 -7.79
CA GLY A 243 -7.84 -12.25 -9.20
C GLY A 243 -7.17 -11.29 -10.17
N MET A 244 -6.08 -10.62 -9.75
CA MET A 244 -5.35 -9.71 -10.63
C MET A 244 -4.51 -10.50 -11.65
N GLU A 245 -4.36 -9.94 -12.84
CA GLU A 245 -3.41 -10.42 -13.83
C GLU A 245 -2.04 -9.79 -13.60
N LEU A 246 -0.98 -10.59 -13.78
CA LEU A 246 0.38 -10.07 -13.92
C LEU A 246 0.55 -9.47 -15.32
N LEU A 247 0.50 -8.14 -15.42
CA LEU A 247 0.54 -7.42 -16.69
C LEU A 247 1.96 -7.26 -17.22
N ARG A 248 2.91 -7.02 -16.32
CA ARG A 248 4.31 -6.78 -16.66
C ARG A 248 5.21 -7.04 -15.47
N THR A 249 6.39 -7.59 -15.73
CA THR A 249 7.53 -7.54 -14.80
C THR A 249 8.70 -6.83 -15.45
N ARG A 250 9.54 -6.19 -14.63
CA ARG A 250 10.79 -5.62 -15.10
C ARG A 250 11.84 -5.67 -13.99
N ASP A 251 12.92 -6.37 -14.26
CA ASP A 251 14.09 -6.39 -13.40
C ASP A 251 15.08 -5.28 -13.77
N ASN A 252 15.70 -4.67 -12.77
CA ASN A 252 16.69 -3.62 -12.93
C ASN A 252 17.90 -3.85 -12.01
N PRO A 253 18.83 -4.73 -12.38
CA PRO A 253 19.96 -5.10 -11.53
C PRO A 253 20.95 -3.95 -11.29
N GLU A 254 21.05 -2.99 -12.20
CA GLU A 254 21.89 -1.79 -12.05
C GLU A 254 21.45 -0.95 -10.84
N TYR A 255 20.13 -0.81 -10.66
CA TYR A 255 19.53 -0.04 -9.58
C TYR A 255 18.96 -0.91 -8.45
N LYS A 256 19.18 -2.23 -8.52
CA LYS A 256 18.85 -3.22 -7.50
C LYS A 256 17.37 -3.24 -7.10
N TYR A 257 16.47 -3.20 -8.08
CA TYR A 257 15.05 -3.38 -7.85
C TYR A 257 14.37 -4.17 -8.97
N THR A 258 13.24 -4.79 -8.65
CA THR A 258 12.35 -5.46 -9.60
C THR A 258 10.94 -4.95 -9.37
N ILE A 259 10.19 -4.71 -10.45
CA ILE A 259 8.78 -4.30 -10.38
C ILE A 259 7.85 -5.33 -11.03
N ALA A 260 6.62 -5.37 -10.54
CA ALA A 260 5.50 -6.06 -11.16
C ALA A 260 4.27 -5.13 -11.24
N MET A 261 3.58 -5.13 -12.37
CA MET A 261 2.31 -4.44 -12.56
C MET A 261 1.18 -5.46 -12.48
N MET A 262 0.29 -5.28 -11.50
CA MET A 262 -0.87 -6.14 -11.27
C MET A 262 -2.15 -5.36 -11.55
N GLY A 263 -3.16 -5.94 -12.20
CA GLY A 263 -4.42 -5.23 -12.45
C GLY A 263 -5.53 -6.10 -13.02
N TYR A 264 -6.64 -5.47 -13.37
CA TYR A 264 -7.85 -6.12 -13.91
C TYR A 264 -8.07 -5.83 -15.41
N GLY A 265 -7.09 -5.24 -16.06
CA GLY A 265 -7.14 -4.90 -17.48
C GLY A 265 -5.81 -4.31 -17.97
N PRO A 266 -5.73 -3.92 -19.26
CA PRO A 266 -4.50 -3.39 -19.85
C PRO A 266 -3.89 -2.20 -19.08
N GLU A 267 -2.57 -2.22 -18.84
CA GLU A 267 -1.81 -1.23 -18.05
C GLU A 267 -1.98 0.22 -18.56
N ASP A 268 -2.29 0.41 -19.84
CA ASP A 268 -2.46 1.72 -20.47
C ASP A 268 -3.89 2.29 -20.35
N LYS A 269 -4.84 1.49 -19.87
CA LYS A 269 -6.28 1.83 -19.82
C LYS A 269 -6.93 1.65 -18.45
N PHE A 270 -6.27 0.96 -17.53
CA PHE A 270 -6.80 0.65 -16.20
C PHE A 270 -5.81 1.07 -15.11
N PRO A 271 -6.31 1.37 -13.90
CA PRO A 271 -5.41 1.55 -12.76
C PRO A 271 -4.72 0.21 -12.46
N VAL A 272 -3.44 0.28 -12.09
CA VAL A 272 -2.65 -0.88 -11.71
C VAL A 272 -2.04 -0.73 -10.32
N LEU A 273 -1.84 -1.86 -9.66
CA LEU A 273 -1.00 -1.96 -8.48
C LEU A 273 0.43 -2.26 -8.94
N GLU A 274 1.33 -1.30 -8.75
CA GLU A 274 2.76 -1.51 -8.94
C GLU A 274 3.38 -2.05 -7.66
N LEU A 275 3.97 -3.24 -7.73
CA LEU A 275 4.71 -3.85 -6.63
C LEU A 275 6.21 -3.68 -6.89
N THR A 276 6.91 -3.05 -5.95
CA THR A 276 8.37 -2.86 -6.05
C THR A 276 9.11 -3.66 -4.98
N TYR A 277 10.01 -4.52 -5.42
CA TYR A 277 10.98 -5.19 -4.56
C TYR A 277 12.36 -4.54 -4.74
N ASN A 278 13.00 -4.15 -3.62
CA ASN A 278 14.40 -3.71 -3.61
C ASN A 278 15.27 -4.85 -3.09
N TYR A 279 16.40 -5.12 -3.74
CA TYR A 279 17.20 -6.31 -3.48
C TYR A 279 17.65 -6.37 -2.02
N GLY A 280 17.30 -7.46 -1.34
CA GLY A 280 17.68 -7.72 0.05
C GLY A 280 16.89 -6.91 1.09
N VAL A 281 15.90 -6.12 0.67
CA VAL A 281 15.03 -5.37 1.59
C VAL A 281 13.69 -6.10 1.72
N THR A 282 13.48 -6.74 2.86
CA THR A 282 12.35 -7.65 3.09
C THR A 282 11.21 -7.04 3.92
N GLU A 283 11.44 -5.88 4.53
CA GLU A 283 10.48 -5.23 5.42
C GLU A 283 10.48 -3.72 5.19
N TYR A 284 9.29 -3.12 5.33
CA TYR A 284 9.10 -1.69 5.25
C TYR A 284 8.08 -1.26 6.30
N ASP A 285 8.38 -0.17 6.98
CA ASP A 285 7.40 0.53 7.79
C ASP A 285 6.25 1.04 6.92
N LYS A 286 5.02 0.85 7.40
CA LYS A 286 3.79 1.20 6.68
C LYS A 286 3.35 2.64 6.94
N GLY A 287 3.94 3.27 7.95
CA GLY A 287 3.47 4.55 8.45
C GLY A 287 2.02 4.47 8.93
N ASN A 288 1.38 5.63 8.99
CA ASN A 288 -0.04 5.78 9.32
C ASN A 288 -0.78 6.73 8.35
N ALA A 289 -0.13 7.15 7.27
CA ALA A 289 -0.72 8.07 6.29
C ALA A 289 -1.58 7.33 5.25
N TYR A 290 -0.98 6.40 4.49
CA TYR A 290 -1.73 5.51 3.59
C TYR A 290 -2.69 4.62 4.40
N ALA A 291 -3.93 4.44 3.93
CA ALA A 291 -4.91 3.60 4.60
C ALA A 291 -5.13 2.28 3.86
N GLN A 292 -5.67 2.31 2.64
CA GLN A 292 -6.04 1.10 1.89
C GLN A 292 -6.36 1.40 0.42
N ILE A 293 -6.42 0.36 -0.41
CA ILE A 293 -7.13 0.39 -1.71
C ILE A 293 -8.49 -0.28 -1.53
N ALA A 294 -9.54 0.30 -2.13
CA ALA A 294 -10.85 -0.31 -2.24
C ALA A 294 -11.04 -0.98 -3.60
N ILE A 295 -11.58 -2.20 -3.60
CA ILE A 295 -11.79 -3.03 -4.79
C ILE A 295 -13.24 -3.55 -4.81
N GLY A 296 -13.94 -3.33 -5.91
CA GLY A 296 -15.28 -3.84 -6.16
C GLY A 296 -15.27 -5.36 -6.38
N THR A 297 -16.34 -6.04 -5.96
CA THR A 297 -16.54 -7.49 -6.15
C THR A 297 -18.03 -7.83 -6.18
N ASP A 298 -18.42 -8.88 -6.90
CA ASP A 298 -19.80 -9.35 -6.86
C ASP A 298 -20.12 -10.16 -5.59
N ASP A 299 -19.11 -10.62 -4.83
CA ASP A 299 -19.32 -11.36 -3.58
C ASP A 299 -18.18 -11.17 -2.56
N VAL A 300 -18.43 -10.36 -1.53
CA VAL A 300 -17.46 -10.11 -0.45
C VAL A 300 -17.18 -11.35 0.42
N TYR A 301 -18.10 -12.33 0.47
CA TYR A 301 -17.94 -13.54 1.27
C TYR A 301 -16.96 -14.51 0.60
N LYS A 302 -17.18 -14.82 -0.67
CA LYS A 302 -16.22 -15.63 -1.46
C LYS A 302 -14.86 -14.96 -1.58
N THR A 303 -14.84 -13.63 -1.66
CA THR A 303 -13.60 -12.86 -1.57
C THR A 303 -12.84 -13.15 -0.27
N ALA A 304 -13.53 -13.09 0.87
CA ALA A 304 -12.90 -13.35 2.16
C ALA A 304 -12.38 -14.79 2.27
N GLU A 305 -13.11 -15.77 1.73
CA GLU A 305 -12.68 -17.17 1.66
C GLU A 305 -11.38 -17.32 0.86
N ALA A 306 -11.31 -16.71 -0.33
CA ALA A 306 -10.13 -16.75 -1.18
C ALA A 306 -8.91 -16.12 -0.51
N ILE A 307 -9.10 -14.97 0.15
CA ILE A 307 -8.02 -14.28 0.87
C ILE A 307 -7.47 -15.16 2.01
N LYS A 308 -8.35 -15.79 2.80
CA LYS A 308 -7.93 -16.71 3.88
C LYS A 308 -7.15 -17.89 3.32
N LEU A 309 -7.62 -18.45 2.21
CA LEU A 309 -7.00 -19.62 1.58
C LEU A 309 -5.61 -19.33 1.03
N PHE A 310 -5.39 -18.13 0.49
CA PHE A 310 -4.15 -17.78 -0.21
C PHE A 310 -3.19 -16.90 0.61
N GLY A 311 -3.32 -16.89 1.95
CA GLY A 311 -2.31 -16.35 2.85
C GLY A 311 -2.50 -14.89 3.26
N GLY A 312 -3.65 -14.30 2.96
CA GLY A 312 -4.03 -12.98 3.45
C GLY A 312 -4.70 -13.06 4.81
N LYS A 313 -4.67 -11.96 5.56
CA LYS A 313 -5.28 -11.87 6.89
C LYS A 313 -6.54 -11.03 6.83
N ILE A 314 -7.70 -11.63 7.12
CA ILE A 314 -8.94 -10.87 7.30
C ILE A 314 -8.85 -9.99 8.56
N THR A 315 -9.13 -8.70 8.39
CA THR A 315 -9.20 -7.70 9.46
C THR A 315 -10.63 -7.26 9.75
N ARG A 316 -11.54 -7.47 8.80
CA ARG A 316 -12.99 -7.36 8.99
C ARG A 316 -13.65 -8.50 8.22
N GLU A 317 -14.39 -9.35 8.92
CA GLU A 317 -15.17 -10.43 8.31
C GLU A 317 -16.23 -9.86 7.34
N PRO A 318 -16.57 -10.60 6.27
CA PRO A 318 -17.50 -10.13 5.26
C PRO A 318 -18.89 -9.89 5.84
N GLY A 319 -19.46 -8.73 5.54
CA GLY A 319 -20.82 -8.42 5.95
C GLY A 319 -21.19 -6.94 5.80
N PRO A 320 -22.48 -6.61 6.03
CA PRO A 320 -22.97 -5.25 5.92
C PRO A 320 -22.34 -4.33 6.98
N LEU A 321 -22.06 -3.08 6.59
CA LEU A 321 -21.76 -2.01 7.53
C LEU A 321 -23.03 -1.62 8.29
N PRO A 322 -22.95 -1.42 9.63
CA PRO A 322 -24.07 -0.89 10.40
C PRO A 322 -24.56 0.44 9.83
N GLY A 323 -25.88 0.63 9.75
CA GLY A 323 -26.49 1.87 9.28
C GLY A 323 -26.68 1.95 7.75
N ILE A 324 -25.62 1.71 6.97
CA ILE A 324 -25.68 1.86 5.50
C ILE A 324 -25.88 0.55 4.72
N ASN A 325 -25.73 -0.60 5.39
CA ASN A 325 -25.89 -1.95 4.83
C ASN A 325 -24.96 -2.32 3.66
N THR A 326 -24.04 -1.46 3.24
CA THR A 326 -22.99 -1.78 2.28
C THR A 326 -22.16 -2.96 2.75
N LYS A 327 -22.16 -4.03 1.96
CA LYS A 327 -21.39 -5.24 2.26
C LYS A 327 -19.91 -5.00 1.95
N ILE A 328 -19.05 -5.24 2.94
CA ILE A 328 -17.60 -5.16 2.78
C ILE A 328 -16.88 -6.32 3.46
N THR A 329 -15.65 -6.60 3.03
CA THR A 329 -14.64 -7.32 3.81
C THR A 329 -13.33 -6.55 3.76
N ALA A 330 -12.47 -6.67 4.78
CA ALA A 330 -11.16 -6.03 4.78
C ALA A 330 -10.06 -7.02 5.11
N CYS A 331 -8.89 -6.85 4.48
CA CYS A 331 -7.76 -7.74 4.67
C CYS A 331 -6.43 -7.02 4.68
N LEU A 332 -5.39 -7.72 5.14
CA LEU A 332 -3.99 -7.41 4.89
C LEU A 332 -3.41 -8.44 3.93
N ASP A 333 -2.59 -7.97 3.00
CA ASP A 333 -1.72 -8.82 2.19
C ASP A 333 -0.54 -9.39 3.03
N PRO A 334 0.31 -10.26 2.45
CA PRO A 334 1.45 -10.83 3.17
C PRO A 334 2.47 -9.82 3.70
N ASP A 335 2.50 -8.61 3.16
CA ASP A 335 3.40 -7.53 3.56
C ASP A 335 2.73 -6.54 4.53
N GLY A 336 1.43 -6.72 4.82
CA GLY A 336 0.66 -5.89 5.74
C GLY A 336 -0.07 -4.72 5.08
N TRP A 337 -0.15 -4.67 3.75
CA TRP A 337 -0.93 -3.66 3.04
C TRP A 337 -2.42 -3.95 3.14
N LYS A 338 -3.19 -2.95 3.57
CA LYS A 338 -4.63 -3.10 3.73
C LYS A 338 -5.36 -2.91 2.40
N SER A 339 -6.35 -3.76 2.18
CA SER A 339 -7.35 -3.60 1.13
C SER A 339 -8.76 -3.80 1.69
N VAL A 340 -9.74 -3.13 1.10
CA VAL A 340 -11.16 -3.31 1.41
C VAL A 340 -11.86 -3.74 0.13
N PHE A 341 -12.62 -4.82 0.22
CA PHE A 341 -13.48 -5.25 -0.86
C PHE A 341 -14.90 -4.81 -0.58
N VAL A 342 -15.51 -4.18 -1.57
CA VAL A 342 -16.86 -3.60 -1.49
C VAL A 342 -17.73 -4.30 -2.50
N ASP A 343 -18.95 -4.67 -2.09
CA ASP A 343 -19.94 -5.22 -3.02
C ASP A 343 -20.25 -4.21 -4.13
N ASN A 344 -20.15 -4.64 -5.39
CA ASN A 344 -20.31 -3.76 -6.55
C ASN A 344 -21.67 -3.06 -6.54
N ILE A 345 -22.75 -3.79 -6.24
CA ILE A 345 -24.12 -3.25 -6.25
C ILE A 345 -24.29 -2.23 -5.14
N ASP A 346 -23.79 -2.51 -3.94
CA ASP A 346 -23.89 -1.58 -2.82
C ASP A 346 -23.03 -0.34 -3.02
N PHE A 347 -21.84 -0.46 -3.63
CA PHE A 347 -21.00 0.70 -3.95
C PHE A 347 -21.73 1.70 -4.84
N PHE A 348 -22.46 1.26 -5.88
CA PHE A 348 -23.24 2.17 -6.72
C PHE A 348 -24.32 2.92 -5.95
N LYS A 349 -24.95 2.29 -4.94
CA LYS A 349 -25.95 2.96 -4.09
C LYS A 349 -25.35 4.07 -3.23
N GLU A 350 -24.05 4.04 -2.94
CA GLU A 350 -23.38 5.10 -2.18
C GLU A 350 -23.03 6.33 -3.04
N LEU A 351 -23.11 6.20 -4.36
CA LEU A 351 -22.86 7.28 -5.32
C LEU A 351 -24.12 8.07 -5.67
N GLU A 352 -25.31 7.52 -5.39
CA GLU A 352 -26.62 8.19 -5.48
C GLU A 352 -26.87 9.10 -4.28
#